data_AF-A0A838INZ3-F1
#
_entry.id   AF-A0A838INZ3-F1
#
_cell.length_a   1.000
_cell.length_b   1.000
_cell.length_c   1.000
_cell.angle_alpha   90.00
_cell.angle_beta   90.00
_cell.angle_gamma   90.00
#
_symmetry.space_group_name_H-M   'P 1'
#
loop_
_entity.id
_entity.type
_entity.pdbx_description
1 polymer ?
#
loop_
_entity_poly.entity_id
_entity_poly.type
_entity_poly.pdbx_seq_one_letter_code
_entity_poly.pdbx_strand_id
1 'polypeptide(L)'
;MELQSSLTRRLLGRREDALRVAQELGLKVTASLAARALGERLPAERGELASWQVDVLAAIIERLCRYDAPDMPAPDQCGALEAALGFISHMPEESRAALSDLLTVFEIGPYVLGPGRERFSALDATSRDAYLASWEGSSLPPRRAAFRALKSACMMGYWTRPQTWSAIGYSIDDNPGVPLHLRSPRSRLS
;
A
#
# COMPACT_ATOMS: atom_id res chain seq x y z
N MET A 1 4.87 -27.99 33.59
CA MET A 1 3.90 -27.10 32.91
C MET A 1 4.51 -26.31 31.73
N GLU A 2 5.84 -26.25 31.56
CA GLU A 2 6.48 -25.52 30.44
C GLU A 2 6.47 -26.25 29.07
N LEU A 3 6.55 -27.58 29.06
CA LEU A 3 6.60 -28.41 27.84
C LEU A 3 5.34 -28.31 26.97
N GLN A 4 4.16 -28.09 27.57
CA GLN A 4 2.92 -27.92 26.81
C GLN A 4 2.82 -26.53 26.14
N SER A 5 3.50 -25.50 26.66
CA SER A 5 3.48 -24.14 26.08
C SER A 5 4.43 -23.98 24.88
N SER A 6 5.46 -24.84 24.77
CA SER A 6 6.43 -24.78 23.66
C SER A 6 5.93 -25.54 22.43
N LEU A 7 5.26 -26.67 22.63
CA LEU A 7 4.63 -27.44 21.56
C LEU A 7 3.43 -26.71 20.94
N THR A 8 2.60 -26.08 21.77
CA THR A 8 1.48 -25.24 21.29
C THR A 8 1.97 -24.02 20.51
N ARG A 9 3.02 -23.32 20.97
CA ARG A 9 3.64 -22.23 20.19
C ARG A 9 4.22 -22.68 18.85
N ARG A 10 4.89 -23.83 18.81
CA ARG A 10 5.45 -24.38 17.54
C ARG A 10 4.36 -24.80 16.56
N LEU A 11 3.27 -25.40 17.04
CA LEU A 11 2.14 -25.79 16.19
C LEU A 11 1.34 -24.58 15.70
N LEU A 12 1.18 -23.56 16.54
CA LEU A 12 0.51 -22.31 16.18
C LEU A 12 1.32 -21.53 15.13
N GLY A 13 2.64 -21.42 15.31
CA GLY A 13 3.53 -20.79 14.32
C GLY A 13 3.47 -21.49 12.95
N ARG A 14 3.53 -22.82 12.90
CA ARG A 14 3.40 -23.59 11.65
C ARG A 14 2.07 -23.37 10.93
N ARG A 15 0.98 -23.11 11.68
CA ARG A 15 -0.34 -22.82 11.10
C ARG A 15 -0.40 -21.42 10.53
N GLU A 16 0.17 -20.43 11.21
CA GLU A 16 0.26 -19.05 10.72
C GLU A 16 1.12 -18.96 9.47
N ASP A 17 2.26 -19.66 9.44
CA ASP A 17 3.13 -19.75 8.27
C ASP A 17 2.42 -20.41 7.09
N ALA A 18 1.71 -21.52 7.31
CA ALA A 18 0.93 -22.19 6.28
C ALA A 18 -0.21 -21.30 5.73
N LEU A 19 -0.86 -20.52 6.59
CA LEU A 19 -1.90 -19.58 6.16
C LEU A 19 -1.31 -18.43 5.33
N ARG A 20 -0.15 -17.89 5.72
CA ARG A 20 0.56 -16.87 4.93
C ARG A 20 0.95 -17.41 3.56
N VAL A 21 1.57 -18.58 3.50
CA VAL A 21 1.96 -19.23 2.24
C VAL A 21 0.74 -19.47 1.36
N ALA A 22 -0.37 -19.95 1.92
CA ALA A 22 -1.62 -20.15 1.16
C ALA A 22 -2.22 -18.83 0.65
N GLN A 23 -2.17 -17.76 1.45
CA GLN A 23 -2.63 -16.42 1.06
C GLN A 23 -1.77 -15.84 -0.07
N GLU A 24 -0.44 -15.95 0.04
CA GLU A 24 0.49 -15.48 -0.99
C GLU A 24 0.36 -16.26 -2.29
N LEU A 25 0.25 -17.59 -2.22
CA LEU A 25 -0.02 -18.42 -3.39
C LEU A 25 -1.36 -18.05 -4.03
N GLY A 26 -2.40 -17.85 -3.21
CA GLY A 26 -3.70 -17.39 -3.71
C GLY A 26 -3.62 -16.04 -4.40
N LEU A 27 -2.86 -15.09 -3.84
CA LEU A 27 -2.63 -13.76 -4.42
C LEU A 27 -1.89 -13.86 -5.76
N LYS A 28 -0.79 -14.61 -5.81
CA LYS A 28 0.02 -14.84 -7.02
C LYS A 28 -0.77 -15.47 -8.15
N VAL A 29 -1.56 -16.50 -7.85
CA VAL A 29 -2.42 -17.17 -8.84
C VAL A 29 -3.48 -16.19 -9.36
N THR A 30 -4.12 -15.44 -8.47
CA THR A 30 -5.12 -14.43 -8.85
C THR A 30 -4.50 -13.34 -9.72
N ALA A 31 -3.34 -12.81 -9.34
CA ALA A 31 -2.60 -11.81 -10.11
C ALA A 31 -2.15 -12.32 -11.48
N SER A 32 -1.68 -13.57 -11.56
CA SER A 32 -1.31 -14.20 -12.84
C SER A 32 -2.50 -14.33 -13.79
N LEU A 33 -3.66 -14.75 -13.27
CA LEU A 33 -4.91 -14.81 -14.05
C LEU A 33 -5.39 -13.41 -14.45
N ALA A 34 -5.29 -12.44 -13.55
CA ALA A 34 -5.62 -11.04 -13.78
C ALA A 34 -4.77 -10.42 -14.89
N ALA A 35 -3.45 -10.55 -14.82
CA ALA A 35 -2.54 -10.02 -15.84
C ALA A 35 -2.85 -10.61 -17.23
N ARG A 36 -3.11 -11.92 -17.29
CA ARG A 36 -3.55 -12.59 -18.52
C ARG A 36 -4.86 -12.02 -19.05
N ALA A 37 -5.83 -11.74 -18.17
CA ALA A 37 -7.10 -11.14 -18.56
C ALA A 37 -6.95 -9.69 -19.05
N LEU A 38 -6.00 -8.94 -18.50
CA LEU A 38 -5.68 -7.57 -18.93
C LEU A 38 -4.92 -7.52 -20.26
N GLY A 39 -4.38 -8.64 -20.75
CA GLY A 39 -3.45 -8.65 -21.87
C GLY A 39 -2.08 -8.04 -21.53
N GLU A 40 -1.84 -7.76 -20.25
CA GLU A 40 -0.62 -7.16 -19.74
C GLU A 40 0.39 -8.25 -19.36
N ARG A 41 1.68 -7.94 -19.47
CA ARG A 41 2.73 -8.79 -18.91
C ARG A 41 3.08 -8.26 -17.52
N LEU A 42 3.06 -9.14 -16.53
CA LEU A 42 3.74 -8.86 -15.27
C LEU A 42 5.24 -8.62 -15.58
N PRO A 43 5.90 -7.72 -14.83
CA PRO A 43 7.34 -7.51 -14.93
C PRO A 43 8.10 -8.83 -14.93
N ALA A 44 9.10 -8.95 -15.80
CA ALA A 44 9.92 -10.16 -15.91
C ALA A 44 10.79 -10.36 -14.65
N GLU A 45 11.22 -9.25 -14.04
CA GLU A 45 11.95 -9.25 -12.79
C GLU A 45 11.01 -9.14 -11.60
N ARG A 46 11.24 -10.01 -10.60
CA ARG A 46 10.45 -10.00 -9.37
C ARG A 46 10.72 -8.72 -8.60
N GLY A 47 9.65 -7.97 -8.34
CA GLY A 47 9.68 -6.80 -7.47
C GLY A 47 9.97 -5.46 -8.16
N GLU A 48 9.99 -5.41 -9.49
CA GLU A 48 9.79 -4.15 -10.23
C GLU A 48 8.29 -3.91 -10.47
N LEU A 49 7.90 -2.65 -10.63
CA LEU A 49 6.53 -2.27 -11.00
C LEU A 49 6.49 -1.84 -12.47
N ALA A 50 5.53 -2.38 -13.22
CA ALA A 50 5.23 -1.92 -14.57
C ALA A 50 4.64 -0.50 -14.54
N SER A 51 4.73 0.23 -15.66
CA SER A 51 4.18 1.58 -15.78
C SER A 51 2.69 1.67 -15.39
N TRP A 52 1.87 0.75 -15.89
CA TRP A 52 0.45 0.71 -15.54
C TRP A 52 0.20 0.41 -14.05
N GLN A 53 1.09 -0.32 -13.37
CA GLN A 53 1.00 -0.56 -11.93
C GLN A 53 1.32 0.72 -11.15
N VAL A 54 2.24 1.54 -11.66
CA VAL A 54 2.51 2.88 -11.13
C VAL A 54 1.26 3.77 -11.30
N ASP A 55 0.57 3.71 -12.43
CA ASP A 55 -0.68 4.46 -12.64
C ASP A 55 -1.79 4.02 -11.68
N VAL A 56 -1.91 2.71 -11.44
CA VAL A 56 -2.84 2.15 -10.44
C VAL A 56 -2.49 2.64 -9.04
N LEU A 57 -1.21 2.61 -8.67
CA LEU A 57 -0.75 3.11 -7.38
C LEU A 57 -1.03 4.61 -7.23
N ALA A 58 -0.80 5.41 -8.28
CA ALA A 58 -1.10 6.83 -8.30
C ALA A 58 -2.60 7.08 -8.07
N ALA A 59 -3.47 6.36 -8.79
CA ALA A 59 -4.91 6.45 -8.61
C ALA A 59 -5.35 6.06 -7.19
N ILE A 60 -4.72 5.06 -6.58
CA ILE A 60 -5.01 4.66 -5.19
C ILE A 60 -4.57 5.75 -4.21
N ILE A 61 -3.36 6.28 -4.35
CA ILE A 61 -2.82 7.36 -3.51
C ILE A 61 -3.72 8.60 -3.58
N GLU A 62 -4.17 8.96 -4.78
CA GLU A 62 -5.06 10.10 -5.00
C GLU A 62 -6.39 9.98 -4.23
N ARG A 63 -6.88 8.76 -4.03
CA ARG A 63 -8.12 8.52 -3.26
C ARG A 63 -7.85 8.37 -1.77
N LEU A 64 -6.86 7.59 -1.38
CA LEU A 64 -6.58 7.28 0.02
C LEU A 64 -5.96 8.43 0.80
N CYS A 65 -5.19 9.29 0.14
CA CYS A 65 -4.43 10.37 0.77
C CYS A 65 -5.01 11.76 0.50
N ARG A 66 -6.25 11.85 0.01
CA ARG A 66 -6.96 13.11 -0.17
C ARG A 66 -7.72 13.44 1.12
N TYR A 67 -7.31 14.50 1.80
CA TYR A 67 -7.89 14.96 3.05
C TYR A 67 -8.60 16.30 2.85
N ASP A 68 -9.82 16.43 3.37
CA ASP A 68 -10.61 17.66 3.29
C ASP A 68 -10.20 18.66 4.40
N ALA A 69 -8.91 19.01 4.46
CA ALA A 69 -8.38 20.02 5.37
C ALA A 69 -7.67 21.14 4.59
N PRO A 70 -7.88 22.43 4.93
CA PRO A 70 -7.36 23.57 4.16
C PRO A 70 -5.84 23.56 3.95
N ASP A 71 -5.09 23.05 4.93
CA ASP A 71 -3.63 23.05 4.95
C ASP A 71 -3.02 21.73 4.46
N MET A 72 -3.85 20.79 3.99
CA MET A 72 -3.38 19.49 3.51
C MET A 72 -3.13 19.53 2.00
N PRO A 73 -1.88 19.29 1.55
CA PRO A 73 -1.58 19.28 0.13
C PRO A 73 -2.24 18.10 -0.57
N ALA A 74 -2.67 18.29 -1.82
CA ALA A 74 -3.08 17.15 -2.62
C ALA A 74 -1.87 16.20 -2.85
N PRO A 75 -2.07 14.87 -2.91
CA PRO A 75 -0.96 13.91 -3.00
C PRO A 75 -0.03 14.10 -4.21
N ASP A 76 -0.58 14.54 -5.33
CA ASP A 76 0.13 14.88 -6.58
C ASP A 76 0.98 16.14 -6.43
N GLN A 77 0.54 17.11 -5.62
CA GLN A 77 1.25 18.37 -5.38
C GLN A 77 2.44 18.21 -4.43
N CYS A 78 2.40 17.23 -3.52
CA CYS A 78 3.48 17.02 -2.55
C CYS A 78 4.50 15.95 -2.97
N GLY A 79 4.29 15.24 -4.09
CA GLY A 79 5.17 14.16 -4.56
C GLY A 79 5.04 12.87 -3.76
N ALA A 80 3.81 12.51 -3.37
CA ALA A 80 3.55 11.32 -2.55
C ALA A 80 3.80 10.01 -3.31
N LEU A 81 3.57 10.00 -4.62
CA LEU A 81 3.81 8.83 -5.47
C LEU A 81 5.30 8.50 -5.53
N GLU A 82 6.15 9.49 -5.78
CA GLU A 82 7.60 9.33 -5.86
C GLU A 82 8.17 8.85 -4.52
N ALA A 83 7.65 9.39 -3.41
CA ALA A 83 8.02 8.93 -2.08
C ALA A 83 7.56 7.49 -1.81
N ALA A 84 6.35 7.11 -2.25
CA ALA A 84 5.87 5.72 -2.15
C ALA A 84 6.73 4.77 -2.98
N LEU A 85 7.06 5.12 -4.22
CA LEU A 85 7.95 4.33 -5.09
C LEU A 85 9.35 4.19 -4.49
N GLY A 86 9.89 5.28 -3.92
CA GLY A 86 11.15 5.27 -3.20
C GLY A 86 11.12 4.36 -1.97
N PHE A 87 10.02 4.32 -1.23
CA PHE A 87 9.85 3.37 -0.13
C PHE A 87 9.76 1.92 -0.63
N ILE A 88 8.96 1.67 -1.68
CA ILE A 88 8.77 0.34 -2.27
C ILE A 88 10.10 -0.23 -2.78
N SER A 89 10.97 0.58 -3.40
CA SER A 89 12.25 0.10 -3.93
C SER A 89 13.19 -0.44 -2.84
N HIS A 90 13.04 0.01 -1.59
CA HIS A 90 13.83 -0.46 -0.44
C HIS A 90 13.21 -1.65 0.30
N MET A 91 11.99 -2.08 -0.07
CA MET A 91 11.38 -3.28 0.51
C MET A 91 12.13 -4.55 0.07
N PRO A 92 12.07 -5.64 0.85
CA PRO A 92 12.51 -6.96 0.39
C PRO A 92 11.82 -7.36 -0.92
N GLU A 93 12.53 -8.08 -1.80
CA GLU A 93 12.04 -8.50 -3.12
C GLU A 93 10.68 -9.21 -3.05
N GLU A 94 10.50 -10.09 -2.07
CA GLU A 94 9.25 -10.81 -1.85
C GLU A 94 8.08 -9.88 -1.52
N SER A 95 8.31 -8.83 -0.71
CA SER A 95 7.29 -7.83 -0.39
C SER A 95 6.95 -6.96 -1.60
N ARG A 96 7.95 -6.61 -2.43
CA ARG A 96 7.71 -5.88 -3.69
C ARG A 96 6.89 -6.73 -4.67
N ALA A 97 7.22 -8.01 -4.80
CA ALA A 97 6.47 -8.94 -5.64
C ALA A 97 5.01 -9.08 -5.17
N ALA A 98 4.78 -9.24 -3.86
CA ALA A 98 3.43 -9.32 -3.30
C ALA A 98 2.63 -8.01 -3.52
N LEU A 99 3.28 -6.85 -3.46
CA LEU A 99 2.64 -5.57 -3.78
C LEU A 99 2.31 -5.47 -5.29
N SER A 100 3.21 -5.91 -6.17
CA SER A 100 2.97 -5.98 -7.62
C SER A 100 1.76 -6.86 -7.94
N ASP A 101 1.67 -8.04 -7.32
CA ASP A 101 0.51 -8.92 -7.44
C ASP A 101 -0.77 -8.23 -6.94
N LEU A 102 -0.68 -7.52 -5.82
CA LEU A 102 -1.81 -6.81 -5.24
C LEU A 102 -2.33 -5.68 -6.14
N LEU A 103 -1.44 -4.87 -6.71
CA LEU A 103 -1.83 -3.81 -7.66
C LEU A 103 -2.51 -4.40 -8.91
N THR A 104 -2.05 -5.56 -9.36
CA THR A 104 -2.67 -6.29 -10.47
C THR A 104 -4.10 -6.74 -10.14
N VAL A 105 -4.30 -7.29 -8.94
CA VAL A 105 -5.64 -7.71 -8.48
C VAL A 105 -6.55 -6.50 -8.29
N PHE A 106 -6.03 -5.38 -7.77
CA PHE A 106 -6.80 -4.15 -7.65
C PHE A 106 -7.24 -3.63 -9.03
N GLU A 107 -6.36 -3.64 -10.02
CA GLU A 107 -6.64 -3.14 -11.35
C GLU A 107 -7.75 -3.90 -12.07
N ILE A 108 -7.72 -5.24 -12.03
CA ILE A 108 -8.73 -6.06 -12.72
C ILE A 108 -10.01 -6.25 -11.90
N GLY A 109 -9.95 -6.09 -10.58
CA GLY A 109 -11.03 -6.54 -9.71
C GLY A 109 -12.40 -5.91 -10.03
N PRO A 110 -12.51 -4.61 -10.35
CA PRO A 110 -13.78 -4.03 -10.79
C PRO A 110 -14.29 -4.62 -12.10
N TYR A 111 -13.41 -4.96 -13.04
CA TYR A 111 -13.78 -5.57 -14.32
C TYR A 111 -14.40 -6.96 -14.17
N VAL A 112 -13.93 -7.74 -13.17
CA VAL A 112 -14.38 -9.13 -12.94
C VAL A 112 -15.54 -9.22 -11.96
N LEU A 113 -15.54 -8.38 -10.93
CA LEU A 113 -16.46 -8.48 -9.79
C LEU A 113 -17.47 -7.32 -9.73
N GLY A 114 -17.24 -6.24 -10.48
CA GLY A 114 -18.06 -5.05 -10.46
C GLY A 114 -19.18 -5.07 -11.50
N PRO A 115 -20.14 -4.13 -11.39
CA PRO A 115 -21.23 -3.97 -12.37
C PRO A 115 -20.74 -3.35 -13.69
N GLY A 116 -19.58 -2.70 -13.70
CA GLY A 116 -18.94 -2.11 -14.87
C GLY A 116 -17.84 -3.00 -15.44
N ARG A 117 -17.63 -2.95 -16.76
CA ARG A 117 -16.53 -3.64 -17.47
C ARG A 117 -15.29 -2.76 -17.58
N GLU A 118 -14.94 -2.08 -16.51
CA GLU A 118 -13.82 -1.13 -16.49
C GLU A 118 -12.74 -1.58 -15.50
N ARG A 119 -11.49 -1.24 -15.80
CA ARG A 119 -10.36 -1.43 -14.88
C ARG A 119 -10.42 -0.39 -13.76
N PHE A 120 -9.79 -0.65 -12.62
CA PHE A 120 -9.78 0.31 -11.51
C PHE A 120 -9.25 1.70 -11.91
N SER A 121 -8.14 1.72 -12.64
CA SER A 121 -7.53 2.95 -13.17
C SER A 121 -8.47 3.72 -14.12
N ALA A 122 -9.46 3.06 -14.72
CA ALA A 122 -10.43 3.69 -15.62
C ALA A 122 -11.72 4.15 -14.92
N LEU A 123 -11.98 3.69 -13.69
CA LEU A 123 -13.16 4.09 -12.92
C LEU A 123 -13.16 5.59 -12.61
N ASP A 124 -14.34 6.18 -12.52
CA ASP A 124 -14.54 7.51 -11.95
C ASP A 124 -14.16 7.55 -10.45
N ALA A 125 -13.96 8.74 -9.90
CA ALA A 125 -13.51 8.93 -8.52
C ALA A 125 -14.44 8.30 -7.46
N THR A 126 -15.76 8.39 -7.65
CA THR A 126 -16.76 7.85 -6.73
C THR A 126 -16.73 6.32 -6.74
N SER A 127 -16.62 5.75 -7.93
CA SER A 127 -16.51 4.31 -8.15
C SER A 127 -15.21 3.74 -7.57
N ARG A 128 -14.08 4.46 -7.69
CA ARG A 128 -12.81 4.09 -7.03
C ARG A 128 -12.94 4.09 -5.50
N ASP A 129 -13.59 5.10 -4.92
CA ASP A 129 -13.81 5.18 -3.47
C ASP A 129 -14.67 4.03 -2.96
N ALA A 130 -15.79 3.76 -3.64
CA ALA A 130 -16.67 2.66 -3.29
C ALA A 130 -15.95 1.31 -3.37
N TYR A 131 -15.10 1.13 -4.39
CA TYR A 131 -14.29 -0.08 -4.54
C TYR A 131 -13.28 -0.21 -3.39
N LEU A 132 -12.50 0.83 -3.09
CA LEU A 132 -11.56 0.83 -1.96
C LEU A 132 -12.26 0.56 -0.61
N ALA A 133 -13.39 1.21 -0.35
CA ALA A 133 -14.20 1.01 0.84
C ALA A 133 -14.71 -0.43 0.96
N SER A 134 -15.07 -1.06 -0.16
CA SER A 134 -15.50 -2.47 -0.17
C SER A 134 -14.39 -3.46 0.22
N TRP A 135 -13.12 -3.11 -0.02
CA TRP A 135 -11.97 -3.88 0.45
C TRP A 135 -11.70 -3.63 1.93
N GLU A 136 -11.78 -2.37 2.38
CA GLU A 136 -11.60 -1.98 3.79
C GLU A 136 -12.63 -2.65 4.71
N GLY A 137 -13.91 -2.61 4.32
CA GLY A 137 -15.04 -3.14 5.08
C GLY A 137 -15.36 -4.62 4.85
N SER A 138 -14.55 -5.36 4.08
CA SER A 138 -14.89 -6.74 3.72
C SER A 138 -14.93 -7.69 4.92
N SER A 139 -15.84 -8.66 4.91
CA SER A 139 -15.87 -9.77 5.87
C SER A 139 -14.68 -10.73 5.72
N LEU A 140 -14.01 -10.77 4.57
CA LEU A 140 -12.90 -11.66 4.28
C LEU A 140 -11.58 -11.13 4.88
N PRO A 141 -10.96 -11.83 5.86
CA PRO A 141 -9.71 -11.37 6.49
C PRO A 141 -8.56 -11.10 5.52
N PRO A 142 -8.30 -11.95 4.49
CA PRO A 142 -7.24 -11.68 3.51
C PRO A 142 -7.45 -10.38 2.74
N ARG A 143 -8.70 -10.05 2.39
CA ARG A 143 -9.05 -8.83 1.65
C ARG A 143 -8.74 -7.57 2.47
N ARG A 144 -9.08 -7.59 3.77
CA ARG A 144 -8.74 -6.50 4.69
C ARG A 144 -7.24 -6.39 4.91
N ALA A 145 -6.52 -7.51 5.04
CA ALA A 145 -5.07 -7.52 5.21
C ALA A 145 -4.36 -6.91 3.98
N ALA A 146 -4.77 -7.30 2.79
CA ALA A 146 -4.28 -6.75 1.53
C ALA A 146 -4.54 -5.23 1.43
N PHE A 147 -5.76 -4.78 1.71
CA PHE A 147 -6.07 -3.35 1.76
C PHE A 147 -5.20 -2.58 2.73
N ARG A 148 -4.98 -3.11 3.95
CA ARG A 148 -4.12 -2.48 4.96
C ARG A 148 -2.68 -2.38 4.48
N ALA A 149 -2.13 -3.43 3.84
CA ALA A 149 -0.78 -3.39 3.30
C ALA A 149 -0.63 -2.30 2.23
N LEU A 150 -1.59 -2.22 1.30
CA LEU A 150 -1.64 -1.18 0.27
C LEU A 150 -1.77 0.23 0.87
N LYS A 151 -2.71 0.41 1.80
CA LYS A 151 -2.93 1.68 2.51
C LYS A 151 -1.65 2.11 3.24
N SER A 152 -0.96 1.20 3.92
CA SER A 152 0.31 1.50 4.57
C SER A 152 1.36 2.02 3.59
N ALA A 153 1.53 1.37 2.43
CA ALA A 153 2.47 1.85 1.41
C ALA A 153 2.12 3.27 0.91
N CYS A 154 0.85 3.54 0.65
CA CYS A 154 0.37 4.86 0.22
C CYS A 154 0.61 5.92 1.30
N MET A 155 0.29 5.59 2.56
CA MET A 155 0.44 6.48 3.70
C MET A 155 1.89 6.78 4.02
N MET A 156 2.81 5.82 3.83
CA MET A 156 4.25 6.07 3.94
C MET A 156 4.73 7.07 2.88
N GLY A 157 4.22 6.99 1.64
CA GLY A 157 4.55 7.98 0.62
C GLY A 157 4.04 9.39 0.96
N TYR A 158 2.84 9.50 1.52
CA TYR A 158 2.20 10.79 1.79
C TYR A 158 2.69 11.45 3.09
N TRP A 159 2.73 10.73 4.22
CA TRP A 159 3.06 11.33 5.51
C TRP A 159 4.56 11.58 5.72
N THR A 160 5.42 11.06 4.85
CA THR A 160 6.85 11.41 4.84
C THR A 160 7.10 12.78 4.21
N ARG A 161 6.08 13.42 3.63
CA ARG A 161 6.21 14.71 2.97
C ARG A 161 6.14 15.85 4.00
N PRO A 162 7.18 16.70 4.10
CA PRO A 162 7.21 17.80 5.07
C PRO A 162 6.01 18.75 5.01
N GLN A 163 5.42 18.90 3.81
CA GLN A 163 4.24 19.71 3.56
C GLN A 163 2.99 19.23 4.34
N THR A 164 2.97 17.97 4.78
CA THR A 164 1.83 17.40 5.53
C THR A 164 1.96 17.56 7.04
N TRP A 165 3.16 17.91 7.53
CA TRP A 165 3.50 17.84 8.95
C TRP A 165 2.86 18.93 9.81
N SER A 166 2.83 20.16 9.31
CA SER A 166 2.23 21.29 10.02
C SER A 166 0.75 21.08 10.30
N ALA A 167 0.03 20.49 9.33
CA ALA A 167 -1.40 20.23 9.43
C ALA A 167 -1.76 19.19 10.51
N ILE A 168 -0.81 18.32 10.89
CA ILE A 168 -0.98 17.34 11.98
C ILE A 168 -0.31 17.79 13.29
N GLY A 169 0.16 19.04 13.36
CA GLY A 169 0.86 19.57 14.53
C GLY A 169 2.25 18.93 14.76
N TYR A 170 2.84 18.31 13.74
CA TYR A 170 4.18 17.75 13.81
C TYR A 170 5.22 18.76 13.32
N SER A 171 6.28 18.92 14.11
CA SER A 171 7.46 19.72 13.76
C SER A 171 8.70 18.86 13.88
N ILE A 172 9.57 18.92 12.88
CA ILE A 172 10.85 18.20 12.90
C ILE A 172 11.77 18.73 14.00
N ASP A 173 11.64 20.01 14.36
CA ASP A 173 12.49 20.67 15.35
C ASP A 173 12.20 20.16 16.78
N ASP A 174 10.96 19.73 17.01
CA ASP A 174 10.47 19.21 18.29
C ASP A 174 10.71 17.69 18.43
N ASN A 175 11.20 17.01 17.38
CA ASN A 175 11.42 15.57 17.41
C ASN A 175 12.76 15.24 18.10
N PRO A 176 12.76 14.63 19.30
CA PRO A 176 14.00 14.31 20.03
C PRO A 176 14.87 13.26 19.31
N GLY A 177 14.28 12.44 18.43
CA GLY A 177 14.98 11.41 17.66
C GLY A 177 15.66 11.91 16.38
N VAL A 178 15.44 13.17 15.97
CA VAL A 178 16.05 13.74 14.77
C VAL A 178 17.38 14.44 15.13
N PRO A 179 18.51 14.07 14.48
CA PRO A 179 19.79 14.74 14.67
C PRO A 179 19.70 16.26 14.48
N LEU A 180 20.39 17.02 15.34
CA LEU A 180 20.35 18.50 15.35
C LEU A 180 20.72 19.13 14.00
N HIS A 181 21.53 18.45 13.18
CA HIS A 181 21.93 18.96 11.86
C HIS A 181 20.82 18.86 10.79
N LEU A 182 19.83 17.99 11.00
CA LEU A 182 18.64 17.85 10.14
C LEU A 182 17.49 18.76 10.58
N ARG A 183 17.60 19.41 11.75
CA ARG A 183 16.65 20.40 12.22
C ARG A 183 16.85 21.75 11.53
N SER A 184 15.82 22.58 11.55
CA SER A 184 15.84 23.92 10.98
C SER A 184 16.92 24.78 11.65
N PRO A 185 17.50 25.77 10.95
CA PRO A 185 18.50 26.67 11.55
C PRO A 185 18.00 27.40 12.81
N ARG A 186 16.68 27.63 12.93
CA ARG A 186 16.05 28.31 14.07
C ARG A 186 16.17 27.54 15.39
N SER A 187 16.22 26.21 15.35
CA SER A 187 16.27 25.37 16.56
C SER A 187 17.68 25.06 17.05
N ARG A 188 18.73 25.56 16.36
CA ARG A 188 20.14 25.33 16.74
C ARG A 188 20.71 26.36 17.71
N LEU A 189 19.94 27.40 18.04
CA LEU A 189 20.39 28.57 18.81
C LEU A 189 19.74 28.68 20.21
N SER A 190 18.91 27.71 20.59
CA SER A 190 18.30 27.57 21.92
C SER A 190 18.96 26.46 22.69
#